data_AF-A0A935AY90-F1
#
_entry.id   AF-A0A935AY90-F1
#
_cell.length_a   1.000
_cell.length_b   1.000
_cell.length_c   1.000
_cell.angle_alpha   90.00
_cell.angle_beta   90.00
_cell.angle_gamma   90.00
#
_symmetry.space_group_name_H-M   'P 1'
#
loop_
_entity.id
_entity.type
_entity.pdbx_description
1 polymer ?
#
loop_
_entity_poly.entity_id
_entity_poly.type
_entity_poly.pdbx_seq_one_letter_code
_entity_poly.pdbx_strand_id
1 'polypeptide(L)'
;MFNRIRLVATREFLTTVTSKGFLIGVFVMPLIGLALTFAIPKIMAQRGAQITVEVALIESSGTLADTLRRELDPEVIIARRNAGRRAAMEQAAPGTGDMAEKAPAPQLTVPKFIVKVLPAGSTADAEKGWLTAQDIGERARRALLVVPPEAITQASPGADYGLYQLYAPRNLPEDAEDMLQGRHARDADHRAPARRRP
;
A
#
# COMPACT_ATOMS: atom_id res chain seq x y z
N MET A 1 -8.79 -49.86 -50.70
CA MET A 1 -9.62 -49.69 -49.49
C MET A 1 -9.21 -48.44 -48.69
N PHE A 2 -7.93 -48.24 -48.41
CA PHE A 2 -7.37 -47.08 -47.67
C PHE A 2 -7.76 -45.69 -48.22
N ASN A 3 -7.84 -45.51 -49.55
CA ASN A 3 -8.18 -44.20 -50.13
C ASN A 3 -9.60 -43.71 -49.76
N ARG A 4 -10.56 -44.62 -49.58
CA ARG A 4 -11.94 -44.26 -49.19
C ARG A 4 -11.99 -43.88 -47.72
N ILE A 5 -11.28 -44.62 -46.86
CA ILE A 5 -11.19 -44.34 -45.42
C ILE A 5 -10.55 -42.97 -45.19
N ARG A 6 -9.46 -42.65 -45.90
CA ARG A 6 -8.80 -41.33 -45.82
C ARG A 6 -9.72 -40.19 -46.24
N LEU A 7 -10.49 -40.34 -47.32
CA LEU A 7 -11.43 -39.31 -47.77
C LEU A 7 -12.53 -39.04 -46.75
N VAL A 8 -13.11 -40.09 -46.17
CA VAL A 8 -14.16 -39.96 -45.15
C VAL A 8 -13.60 -39.30 -43.89
N ALA A 9 -12.45 -39.78 -43.39
CA ALA A 9 -11.79 -39.21 -42.21
C ALA A 9 -11.42 -37.73 -42.40
N THR A 10 -10.91 -37.35 -43.59
CA THR A 10 -10.53 -35.95 -43.86
C THR A 10 -11.76 -35.04 -43.88
N ARG A 11 -12.89 -35.49 -44.44
CA ARG A 11 -14.15 -34.73 -44.49
C ARG A 11 -14.73 -34.51 -43.11
N GLU A 12 -14.77 -35.55 -42.28
CA GLU A 12 -15.31 -35.46 -40.91
C GLU A 12 -14.41 -34.59 -40.02
N PHE A 13 -13.09 -34.71 -40.18
CA PHE A 13 -12.14 -33.84 -39.52
C PHE A 13 -12.34 -32.38 -39.90
N LEU A 14 -12.35 -32.05 -41.21
CA LEU A 14 -12.58 -30.68 -41.71
C LEU A 14 -13.88 -30.08 -41.18
N THR A 15 -14.98 -30.83 -41.22
CA THR A 15 -16.29 -30.35 -40.74
C THR A 15 -16.24 -29.97 -39.25
N THR A 16 -15.51 -30.76 -38.46
CA THR A 16 -15.33 -30.51 -37.02
C THR A 16 -14.40 -29.33 -36.77
N VAL A 17 -13.21 -29.30 -37.40
CA VAL A 17 -12.18 -28.29 -37.11
C VAL A 17 -12.46 -26.92 -37.73
N THR A 18 -13.26 -26.85 -38.78
CA THR A 18 -13.68 -25.58 -39.38
C THR A 18 -14.94 -25.00 -38.73
N SER A 19 -15.55 -25.72 -37.78
CA SER A 19 -16.68 -25.18 -37.04
C SER A 19 -16.23 -23.94 -36.25
N LYS A 20 -17.07 -22.90 -36.26
CA LYS A 20 -16.78 -21.65 -35.54
C LYS A 20 -16.51 -21.90 -34.06
N GLY A 21 -17.25 -22.84 -33.45
CA GLY A 21 -17.05 -23.24 -32.05
C GLY A 21 -15.69 -23.88 -31.79
N PHE A 22 -15.23 -24.78 -32.67
CA PHE A 22 -13.90 -25.38 -32.55
C PHE A 22 -12.79 -24.36 -32.73
N LEU A 23 -12.86 -23.52 -33.77
CA LEU A 23 -11.86 -22.48 -34.01
C LEU A 23 -11.78 -21.50 -32.83
N ILE A 24 -12.93 -21.02 -32.34
CA ILE A 24 -12.97 -20.14 -31.17
C ILE A 24 -12.37 -20.85 -29.95
N GLY A 25 -12.79 -22.08 -29.65
CA GLY A 25 -12.27 -22.84 -28.51
C GLY A 25 -10.76 -23.07 -28.57
N VAL A 26 -10.23 -23.44 -29.75
CA VAL A 26 -8.80 -23.68 -29.98
C VAL A 26 -7.98 -22.40 -29.89
N PHE A 27 -8.49 -21.26 -30.37
CA PHE A 27 -7.72 -20.01 -30.36
C PHE A 27 -7.87 -19.21 -29.07
N VAL A 28 -9.02 -19.22 -28.41
CA VAL A 28 -9.27 -18.38 -27.23
C VAL A 28 -8.33 -18.74 -26.08
N MET A 29 -8.15 -20.02 -25.76
CA MET A 29 -7.30 -20.41 -24.63
C MET A 29 -5.82 -20.03 -24.80
N PRO A 30 -5.17 -20.32 -25.95
CA PRO A 30 -3.81 -19.85 -26.20
C PRO A 30 -3.69 -18.33 -26.17
N LEU A 31 -4.69 -17.60 -26.65
CA LEU A 31 -4.67 -16.14 -26.71
C LEU A 31 -4.81 -15.51 -25.32
N ILE A 32 -5.67 -16.08 -24.46
CA ILE A 32 -5.74 -15.73 -23.03
C ILE A 32 -4.42 -16.06 -22.34
N GLY A 33 -3.86 -17.25 -22.59
CA GLY A 33 -2.56 -17.65 -22.04
C GLY A 33 -1.46 -16.66 -22.40
N LEU A 34 -1.35 -16.31 -23.69
CA LEU A 34 -0.40 -15.33 -24.20
C LEU A 34 -0.62 -13.95 -23.55
N ALA A 35 -1.87 -13.48 -23.48
CA ALA A 35 -2.19 -12.22 -22.84
C ALA A 35 -1.77 -12.19 -21.36
N LEU A 36 -2.02 -13.26 -20.61
CA LEU A 36 -1.60 -13.39 -19.21
C LEU A 36 -0.08 -13.44 -19.06
N THR A 37 0.63 -14.15 -19.96
CA THR A 37 2.10 -14.20 -19.96
C THR A 37 2.74 -12.81 -20.09
N PHE A 38 2.13 -11.89 -20.85
CA PHE A 38 2.63 -10.51 -20.95
C PHE A 38 2.05 -9.57 -19.90
N ALA A 39 0.78 -9.74 -19.50
CA ALA A 39 0.12 -8.85 -18.55
C ALA A 39 0.66 -9.04 -17.13
N ILE A 40 0.88 -10.28 -16.68
CA ILE A 40 1.30 -10.56 -15.30
C ILE A 40 2.65 -9.90 -14.96
N PRO A 41 3.73 -10.08 -15.75
CA PRO A 41 5.01 -9.42 -15.45
C PRO A 41 4.91 -7.90 -15.46
N LYS A 42 4.11 -7.33 -16.37
CA LYS A 42 3.90 -5.88 -16.45
C LYS A 42 3.20 -5.34 -15.20
N ILE A 43 2.17 -6.02 -14.71
CA ILE A 43 1.48 -5.68 -13.47
C ILE A 43 2.41 -5.84 -12.26
N MET A 44 3.19 -6.93 -12.20
CA MET A 44 4.16 -7.17 -11.13
C MET A 44 5.27 -6.10 -11.09
N ALA A 45 5.80 -5.70 -12.25
CA ALA A 45 6.81 -4.66 -12.34
C ALA A 45 6.29 -3.29 -11.86
N GLN A 46 5.00 -3.01 -12.04
CA GLN A 46 4.38 -1.78 -11.55
C GLN A 46 4.18 -1.78 -10.02
N ARG A 47 3.97 -2.93 -9.39
CA ARG A 47 3.86 -3.05 -7.92
C ARG A 47 5.18 -2.78 -7.19
N GLY A 48 6.32 -2.93 -7.88
CA GLY A 48 7.66 -2.64 -7.36
C GLY A 48 8.09 -1.18 -7.49
N ALA A 49 7.32 -0.34 -8.19
CA ALA A 49 7.73 1.04 -8.43
C ALA A 49 7.59 1.88 -7.15
N GLN A 50 8.70 2.39 -6.65
CA GLN A 50 8.71 3.28 -5.49
C GLN A 50 7.90 4.55 -5.78
N ILE A 51 6.85 4.77 -4.98
CA ILE A 51 6.00 5.96 -5.05
C ILE A 51 6.63 7.03 -4.19
N THR A 52 6.68 8.27 -4.70
CA THR A 52 7.11 9.43 -3.92
C THR A 52 5.89 10.13 -3.34
N VAL A 53 5.87 10.37 -2.04
CA VAL A 53 4.78 11.05 -1.33
C VAL A 53 5.34 12.35 -0.74
N GLU A 54 4.90 13.48 -1.29
CA GLU A 54 5.17 14.79 -0.71
C GLU A 54 4.15 15.06 0.40
N VAL A 55 4.63 15.25 1.61
CA VAL A 55 3.80 15.54 2.79
C VAL A 55 4.03 16.99 3.17
N ALA A 56 3.02 17.83 2.96
CA ALA A 56 3.00 19.17 3.51
C ALA A 56 2.58 19.12 4.98
N LEU A 57 3.32 19.80 5.85
CA LEU A 57 3.06 19.87 7.28
C LEU A 57 2.69 21.30 7.66
N ILE A 58 1.48 21.47 8.21
CA ILE A 58 1.06 22.69 8.91
C ILE A 58 1.17 22.39 10.40
N GLU A 59 2.16 23.02 11.04
CA GLU A 59 2.46 22.88 12.45
C GLU A 59 2.82 24.25 13.04
N SER A 60 2.36 24.53 14.26
CA SER A 60 2.67 25.78 14.96
C SER A 60 3.96 25.73 15.80
N SER A 61 4.36 24.55 16.32
CA SER A 61 5.52 24.39 17.21
C SER A 61 6.87 24.26 16.49
N GLY A 62 6.88 23.82 15.23
CA GLY A 62 8.08 23.61 14.43
C GLY A 62 9.00 22.47 14.90
N THR A 63 8.58 21.64 15.84
CA THR A 63 9.38 20.53 16.40
C THR A 63 9.04 19.18 15.78
N LEU A 64 7.84 19.04 15.17
CA LEU A 64 7.38 17.79 14.59
C LEU A 64 8.04 17.49 13.25
N ALA A 65 8.41 18.52 12.47
CA ALA A 65 8.97 18.34 11.14
C ALA A 65 10.16 17.39 11.09
N ASP A 66 11.15 17.56 11.97
CA ASP A 66 12.35 16.72 11.99
C ASP A 66 12.07 15.32 12.52
N THR A 67 11.17 15.21 13.50
CA THR A 67 10.69 13.91 14.00
C THR A 67 9.99 13.15 12.87
N LEU A 68 9.09 13.80 12.14
CA LEU A 68 8.34 13.20 11.04
C LEU A 68 9.27 12.76 9.90
N ARG A 69 10.31 13.55 9.58
CA ARG A 69 11.32 13.16 8.59
C ARG A 69 12.08 11.89 8.99
N ARG A 70 12.47 11.78 10.26
CA ARG A 70 13.16 10.59 10.77
C ARG A 70 12.25 9.38 10.78
N GLU A 71 11.00 9.56 11.20
CA GLU A 71 10.00 8.50 11.32
C GLU A 71 9.53 7.96 9.96
N LEU A 72 9.45 8.85 8.96
CA LEU A 72 9.09 8.50 7.58
C LEU A 72 10.29 8.12 6.72
N ASP A 73 11.49 8.00 7.31
CA ASP A 73 12.65 7.50 6.60
C ASP A 73 12.41 6.03 6.18
N PRO A 74 12.64 5.67 4.91
CA PRO A 74 12.42 4.32 4.42
C PRO A 74 13.16 3.25 5.25
N GLU A 75 14.37 3.52 5.73
CA GLU A 75 15.15 2.58 6.52
C GLU A 75 14.51 2.33 7.89
N VAL A 76 14.01 3.40 8.52
CA VAL A 76 13.31 3.32 9.82
C VAL A 76 12.00 2.54 9.69
N ILE A 77 11.25 2.78 8.61
CA ILE A 77 10.01 2.05 8.30
C ILE A 77 10.29 0.55 8.11
N ILE A 78 11.32 0.21 7.34
CA ILE A 78 11.73 -1.19 7.10
C ILE A 78 12.14 -1.84 8.42
N ALA A 79 12.95 -1.17 9.23
CA ALA A 79 13.38 -1.67 10.53
C ALA A 79 12.19 -1.94 11.46
N ARG A 80 11.20 -1.02 11.53
CA ARG A 80 9.98 -1.18 12.32
C ARG A 80 9.13 -2.35 11.85
N ARG A 81 8.91 -2.48 10.54
CA ARG A 81 8.15 -3.61 9.97
C ARG A 81 8.82 -4.95 10.28
N ASN A 82 10.15 -5.02 10.14
CA ASN A 82 10.91 -6.22 10.48
C ASN A 82 10.83 -6.55 11.98
N ALA A 83 10.86 -5.55 12.85
CA ALA A 83 10.66 -5.74 14.29
C ALA A 83 9.25 -6.27 14.61
N GLY A 84 8.20 -5.66 14.03
CA GLY A 84 6.82 -6.11 14.21
C GLY A 84 6.58 -7.53 13.70
N ARG A 85 7.16 -7.88 12.54
CA ARG A 85 7.10 -9.26 12.00
C ARG A 85 7.74 -10.27 12.94
N ARG A 86 8.93 -9.96 13.47
CA ARG A 86 9.61 -10.82 14.45
C ARG A 86 8.76 -11.03 15.69
N ALA A 87 8.17 -9.96 16.23
CA ALA A 87 7.30 -10.05 17.40
C ALA A 87 6.04 -10.89 17.12
N ALA A 88 5.39 -10.70 15.97
CA ALA A 88 4.20 -11.47 15.59
C ALA A 88 4.51 -12.97 15.39
N MET A 89 5.65 -13.31 14.79
CA MET A 89 6.08 -14.70 14.62
C MET A 89 6.39 -15.37 15.96
N GLU A 90 7.07 -14.68 16.87
CA GLU A 90 7.36 -15.19 18.21
C GLU A 90 6.07 -15.44 19.03
N GLN A 91 5.06 -14.58 18.86
CA GLN A 91 3.75 -14.79 19.48
C GLN A 91 2.98 -15.97 18.88
N ALA A 92 3.10 -16.20 17.57
CA ALA A 92 2.42 -17.29 16.88
C ALA A 92 3.08 -18.66 17.13
N ALA A 93 4.40 -18.70 17.24
CA ALA A 93 5.18 -19.92 17.48
C ALA A 93 6.44 -19.59 18.31
N PRO A 94 6.35 -19.70 19.66
CA PRO A 94 7.47 -19.41 20.55
C PRO A 94 8.70 -20.28 20.22
N GLY A 95 9.88 -19.66 20.17
CA GLY A 95 11.14 -20.36 19.86
C GLY A 95 11.45 -20.51 18.37
N THR A 96 10.68 -19.89 17.47
CA THR A 96 10.98 -19.84 16.03
C THR A 96 11.65 -18.54 15.57
N GLY A 97 11.97 -17.61 16.49
CA GLY A 97 12.62 -16.34 16.19
C GLY A 97 13.86 -16.42 15.29
N ASP A 98 14.72 -17.42 15.50
CA ASP A 98 15.94 -17.62 14.70
C ASP A 98 15.65 -18.04 13.24
N MET A 99 14.52 -18.70 12.99
CA MET A 99 14.07 -19.02 11.63
C MET A 99 13.47 -17.79 10.94
N ALA A 100 12.82 -16.91 11.70
CA ALA A 100 12.23 -15.67 11.19
C ALA A 100 13.28 -14.65 10.70
N GLU A 101 14.48 -14.67 11.31
CA GLU A 101 15.62 -13.84 10.92
C GLU A 101 16.29 -14.32 9.63
N LYS A 102 16.32 -15.63 9.40
CA LYS A 102 16.90 -16.25 8.19
C LYS A 102 15.94 -16.31 7.00
N ALA A 103 14.64 -16.11 7.23
CA ALA A 103 13.66 -16.04 6.15
C ALA A 103 13.94 -14.80 5.28
N PRO A 104 14.03 -14.93 3.95
CA PRO A 104 14.21 -13.77 3.07
C PRO A 104 13.07 -12.79 3.28
N ALA A 105 13.41 -11.57 3.67
CA ALA A 105 12.42 -10.51 3.82
C ALA A 105 11.72 -10.29 2.47
N PRO A 106 10.38 -10.23 2.44
CA PRO A 106 9.69 -9.81 1.23
C PRO A 106 10.27 -8.47 0.78
N GLN A 107 10.53 -8.31 -0.51
CA GLN A 107 10.86 -7.01 -1.08
C GLN A 107 9.62 -6.11 -1.00
N LEU A 108 9.40 -5.51 0.17
CA LEU A 108 8.34 -4.54 0.38
C LEU A 108 8.81 -3.22 -0.24
N THR A 109 8.11 -2.80 -1.28
CA THR A 109 8.24 -1.43 -1.79
C THR A 109 7.81 -0.48 -0.68
N VAL A 110 8.73 0.34 -0.17
CA VAL A 110 8.42 1.39 0.80
C VAL A 110 8.33 2.73 0.07
N PRO A 111 7.22 3.48 0.21
CA PRO A 111 7.11 4.82 -0.37
C PRO A 111 8.22 5.72 0.13
N LYS A 112 8.71 6.61 -0.74
CA LYS A 112 9.66 7.66 -0.37
C LYS A 112 8.89 8.90 0.06
N PHE A 113 9.01 9.29 1.32
CA PHE A 113 8.36 10.49 1.83
C PHE A 113 9.26 11.72 1.72
N ILE A 114 8.68 12.87 1.36
CA ILE A 114 9.34 14.18 1.35
C ILE A 114 8.51 15.13 2.20
N VAL A 115 9.03 15.53 3.35
CA VAL A 115 8.31 16.42 4.28
C VAL A 115 8.63 17.89 4.01
N LYS A 116 7.62 18.64 3.56
CA LYS A 116 7.66 20.08 3.33
C LYS A 116 6.92 20.80 4.46
N VAL A 117 7.61 21.67 5.18
CA VAL A 117 6.97 22.51 6.21
C VAL A 117 6.35 23.72 5.52
N LEU A 118 5.09 24.01 5.84
CA LEU A 118 4.39 25.19 5.36
C LEU A 118 4.53 26.35 6.36
N PRO A 119 4.41 27.61 5.90
CA PRO A 119 4.48 28.77 6.77
C PRO A 119 3.46 28.72 7.92
N ALA A 120 3.84 29.28 9.07
CA ALA A 120 2.92 29.44 10.18
C ALA A 120 1.71 30.30 9.74
N GLY A 121 0.50 29.80 10.00
CA GLY A 121 -0.75 30.45 9.58
C GLY A 121 -1.33 29.96 8.24
N SER A 122 -0.65 29.04 7.53
CA SER A 122 -1.27 28.32 6.42
C SER A 122 -2.51 27.55 6.91
N THR A 123 -3.55 27.50 6.07
CA THR A 123 -4.78 26.74 6.33
C THR A 123 -4.93 25.61 5.31
N ALA A 124 -5.67 24.56 5.69
CA ALA A 124 -5.93 23.44 4.79
C ALA A 124 -6.63 23.88 3.49
N ASP A 125 -7.55 24.85 3.59
CA ASP A 125 -8.29 25.37 2.45
C ASP A 125 -7.39 26.10 1.44
N ALA A 126 -6.36 26.82 1.92
CA ALA A 126 -5.41 27.52 1.04
C ALA A 126 -4.56 26.54 0.22
N GLU A 127 -4.26 25.37 0.77
CA GLU A 127 -3.39 24.35 0.15
C GLU A 127 -4.16 23.31 -0.69
N LYS A 128 -5.49 23.43 -0.77
CA LYS A 128 -6.33 22.51 -1.54
C LYS A 128 -5.98 22.46 -3.03
N GLY A 129 -5.56 23.60 -3.60
CA GLY A 129 -5.05 23.67 -4.97
C GLY A 129 -3.79 22.83 -5.16
N TRP A 130 -2.84 22.91 -4.22
CA TRP A 130 -1.61 22.12 -4.26
C TRP A 130 -1.88 20.61 -4.14
N LEU A 131 -2.81 20.21 -3.26
CA LEU A 131 -3.23 18.82 -3.08
C LEU A 131 -3.87 18.20 -4.33
N THR A 132 -4.52 19.01 -5.17
CA THR A 132 -5.31 18.54 -6.32
C THR A 132 -4.64 18.77 -7.67
N ALA A 133 -3.51 19.46 -7.70
CA ALA A 133 -2.79 19.73 -8.93
C ALA A 133 -2.29 18.42 -9.57
N GLN A 134 -2.52 18.29 -10.87
CA GLN A 134 -2.20 17.10 -11.68
C GLN A 134 -0.80 17.20 -12.32
N ASP A 135 -0.04 18.22 -11.97
CA ASP A 135 1.32 18.48 -12.48
C ASP A 135 2.38 17.58 -11.85
N ILE A 136 1.97 16.70 -10.94
CA ILE A 136 2.83 15.69 -10.32
C ILE A 136 2.87 14.44 -11.20
N GLY A 137 4.07 13.93 -11.48
CA GLY A 137 4.25 12.74 -12.31
C GLY A 137 3.43 11.54 -11.82
N GLU A 138 3.22 10.54 -12.67
CA GLU A 138 2.30 9.42 -12.42
C GLU A 138 2.53 8.67 -11.09
N ARG A 139 3.76 8.74 -10.56
CA ARG A 139 4.24 8.06 -9.33
C ARG A 139 4.47 9.00 -8.14
N ALA A 140 4.01 10.25 -8.24
CA ALA A 140 4.05 11.21 -7.15
C ALA A 140 2.65 11.38 -6.56
N ARG A 141 2.58 11.49 -5.23
CA ARG A 141 1.35 11.77 -4.48
C ARG A 141 1.63 12.91 -3.51
N ARG A 142 0.59 13.68 -3.18
CA ARG A 142 0.65 14.76 -2.20
C ARG A 142 -0.28 14.45 -1.05
N ALA A 143 0.14 14.74 0.17
CA ALA A 143 -0.68 14.68 1.36
C ALA A 143 -0.43 15.93 2.20
N LEU A 144 -1.44 16.35 2.95
CA LEU A 144 -1.35 17.48 3.88
C LEU A 144 -1.68 16.99 5.28
N LEU A 145 -0.75 17.20 6.18
CA LEU A 145 -0.90 16.92 7.60
C LEU A 145 -1.08 18.24 8.34
N VAL A 146 -2.22 18.40 9.01
CA VAL A 146 -2.52 19.56 9.84
C VAL A 146 -2.46 19.11 11.28
N VAL A 147 -1.47 19.63 12.01
CA VAL A 147 -1.23 19.28 13.41
C VAL A 147 -1.44 20.52 14.27
N PRO A 148 -2.58 20.61 14.97
CA PRO A 148 -2.84 21.75 15.83
C PRO A 148 -1.99 21.65 17.12
N PRO A 149 -1.71 22.76 17.82
CA PRO A 149 -0.82 22.76 18.98
C PRO A 149 -1.26 21.81 20.10
N GLU A 150 -2.56 21.64 20.29
CA GLU A 150 -3.14 20.70 21.26
C GLU A 150 -2.82 19.23 20.96
N ALA A 151 -2.46 18.89 19.73
CA ALA A 151 -2.07 17.53 19.36
C ALA A 151 -0.63 17.19 19.80
N ILE A 152 0.17 18.20 20.14
CA ILE A 152 1.59 18.05 20.54
C ILE A 152 1.77 18.39 22.02
N THR A 153 1.06 19.41 22.49
CA THR A 153 1.07 19.85 23.89
C THR A 153 -0.30 19.64 24.51
N GLN A 154 -0.36 18.94 25.64
CA GLN A 154 -1.62 18.81 26.39
C GLN A 154 -2.10 20.19 26.83
N ALA A 155 -3.38 20.47 26.62
CA ALA A 155 -4.00 21.72 27.06
C ALA A 155 -3.98 21.87 28.60
N SER A 156 -3.92 20.76 29.32
CA SER A 156 -3.78 20.70 30.79
C SER A 156 -3.19 19.34 31.19
N PRO A 157 -2.51 19.23 32.34
CA PRO A 157 -1.98 17.95 32.83
C PRO A 157 -3.10 16.91 32.95
N GLY A 158 -3.01 15.82 32.18
CA GLY A 158 -4.02 14.75 32.16
C GLY A 158 -5.17 14.98 31.18
N ALA A 159 -5.15 16.05 30.38
CA ALA A 159 -6.03 16.20 29.24
C ALA A 159 -5.55 15.31 28.07
N ASP A 160 -6.49 14.81 27.28
CA ASP A 160 -6.19 14.09 26.06
C ASP A 160 -5.52 15.02 25.03
N TYR A 161 -4.64 14.45 24.20
CA TYR A 161 -4.07 15.17 23.07
C TYR A 161 -5.14 15.44 22.01
N GLY A 162 -5.03 16.59 21.35
CA GLY A 162 -5.87 16.92 20.20
C GLY A 162 -5.65 15.97 19.02
N LEU A 163 -6.63 15.95 18.11
CA LEU A 163 -6.56 15.17 16.88
C LEU A 163 -5.83 15.95 15.79
N TYR A 164 -4.94 15.29 15.07
CA TYR A 164 -4.42 15.81 13.81
C TYR A 164 -5.38 15.46 12.66
N GLN A 165 -5.28 16.20 11.56
CA GLN A 165 -6.08 15.97 10.36
C GLN A 165 -5.17 15.64 9.18
N LEU A 166 -5.48 14.54 8.49
CA LEU A 166 -4.80 14.12 7.27
C LEU A 166 -5.72 14.35 6.07
N TYR A 167 -5.24 15.15 5.12
CA TYR A 167 -5.88 15.33 3.82
C TYR A 167 -5.04 14.64 2.75
N ALA A 168 -5.55 13.56 2.19
CA ALA A 168 -4.91 12.77 1.15
C ALA A 168 -5.86 12.56 -0.04
N PRO A 169 -5.33 12.44 -1.27
CA PRO A 169 -6.13 12.09 -2.43
C PRO A 169 -6.58 10.63 -2.35
N ARG A 170 -7.70 10.30 -2.99
CA ARG A 170 -8.27 8.94 -3.01
C ARG A 170 -7.35 7.87 -3.64
N ASN A 171 -6.31 8.29 -4.36
CA ASN A 171 -5.34 7.42 -5.01
C ASN A 171 -4.00 7.33 -4.26
N LEU A 172 -3.97 7.76 -2.99
CA LEU A 172 -2.85 7.48 -2.11
C LEU A 172 -2.81 5.96 -1.86
N PRO A 173 -1.62 5.32 -1.98
CA PRO A 173 -1.48 3.92 -1.62
C PRO A 173 -1.87 3.66 -0.16
N GLU A 174 -2.59 2.58 0.10
CA GLU A 174 -3.06 2.20 1.45
C GLU A 174 -1.90 2.08 2.45
N ASP A 175 -0.76 1.55 2.01
CA ASP A 175 0.43 1.43 2.84
C ASP A 175 1.06 2.78 3.20
N ALA A 176 0.98 3.77 2.31
CA ALA A 176 1.40 5.14 2.60
C ALA A 176 0.41 5.84 3.53
N GLU A 177 -0.89 5.63 3.35
CA GLU A 177 -1.92 6.16 4.22
C GLU A 177 -1.80 5.60 5.65
N ASP A 178 -1.61 4.29 5.81
CA ASP A 178 -1.40 3.62 7.10
C ASP A 178 -0.16 4.17 7.83
N MET A 179 0.92 4.50 7.11
CA MET A 179 2.12 5.11 7.67
C MET A 179 1.88 6.54 8.17
N LEU A 180 1.10 7.33 7.43
CA LEU A 180 0.78 8.72 7.79
C LEU A 180 -0.26 8.80 8.92
N GLN A 181 -1.21 7.87 8.95
CA GLN A 181 -2.22 7.79 10.01
C GLN A 181 -1.69 7.20 11.32
N GLY A 182 -0.45 6.69 11.33
CA GLY A 182 0.19 6.15 12.52
C GLY A 182 -0.76 5.26 13.30
N ARG A 183 -1.12 4.09 12.73
CA ARG A 183 -2.09 3.12 13.29
C ARG A 183 -1.62 2.53 14.64
N HIS A 184 -1.58 3.37 15.66
CA HIS A 184 -1.39 3.08 17.08
C HIS A 184 -2.68 3.32 17.88
N ALA A 185 -3.75 3.81 17.25
CA ALA A 185 -5.03 4.04 17.92
C ALA A 185 -5.91 2.79 18.12
N ARG A 186 -5.52 1.61 17.62
CA ARG A 186 -6.36 0.38 17.72
C ARG A 186 -5.99 -0.60 18.84
N ASP A 187 -4.80 -0.52 19.41
CA ASP A 187 -4.42 -1.41 20.52
C ASP A 187 -4.87 -0.90 21.90
N ALA A 188 -5.36 0.33 22.00
CA ALA A 188 -5.93 0.87 23.23
C ALA A 188 -7.31 0.28 23.57
N ASP A 189 -8.03 -0.30 22.60
CA ASP A 189 -9.42 -0.77 22.77
C ASP A 189 -9.54 -2.26 23.10
N HIS A 190 -8.41 -2.98 23.26
CA HIS A 190 -8.39 -4.40 23.66
C HIS A 190 -7.88 -4.66 25.08
N ARG A 191 -7.69 -3.61 25.90
CA ARG A 191 -7.37 -3.71 27.33
C ARG A 191 -8.42 -3.06 28.24
N ALA A 192 -9.70 -3.27 27.99
CA ALA A 192 -10.71 -3.08 29.03
C ALA A 192 -10.64 -4.28 30.00
N PRO A 193 -10.32 -4.10 31.29
CA PRO A 193 -10.32 -5.21 32.24
C PRO A 193 -11.75 -5.71 32.42
N ALA A 194 -11.92 -7.02 32.28
CA ALA A 194 -13.14 -7.74 32.63
C ALA A 194 -13.56 -7.33 34.05
N ARG A 195 -14.62 -6.50 34.14
CA ARG A 195 -15.30 -6.20 35.40
C ARG A 195 -15.79 -7.54 35.96
N ARG A 196 -15.12 -8.02 37.01
CA ARG A 196 -15.69 -9.03 37.92
C ARG A 196 -17.03 -8.48 38.41
N ARG A 197 -18.11 -9.15 38.04
CA ARG A 197 -19.39 -9.00 38.74
C ARG A 197 -19.34 -9.78 40.05
N PRO A 198 -20.05 -9.31 41.08
CA PRO A 198 -19.99 -9.83 42.45
C PRO A 198 -20.47 -11.28 42.55
#